data_AF-A0A4Q5UJ55-F1
#
_entry.id   AF-A0A4Q5UJ55-F1
#
_cell.length_a   1.000
_cell.length_b   1.000
_cell.length_c   1.000
_cell.angle_alpha   90.00
_cell.angle_beta   90.00
_cell.angle_gamma   90.00
#
_symmetry.space_group_name_H-M   'P 1'
#
loop_
_entity.id
_entity.type
_entity.pdbx_description
1 polymer ?
#
loop_
_entity_poly.entity_id
_entity_poly.type
_entity_poly.pdbx_seq_one_letter_code
_entity_poly.pdbx_strand_id
1 'polypeptide(L)'
;MNFQEPHITRYFSNFIRWSWILGVVAFGFQTIFFTDLTNFTCGALVLLGWKATTSSVLNFPTISRYPISSVIVLGFATSQLYFPLLFTSIENKSLINNLALPLDIFIHSFAALVAILTTHFLYRLYDKRSTHRLRKFLIRLDFFKAPGDNQVWMMGATGLLAMFYIHFLNPASAEDGGGGAFDKIIAGLIPFAYSPFFLPLGRLYGRVSTDNKRLYSKLILFALLLFIVSVASNIRSAFLLGFVAAGLSLCIGMLLGIYDSKIISPGKMIIAGLVAWLMIGPIADLSTAMVIARSQKSELSRADLLSLTFKTFNDKDQLRARQLDVKLSASDWDEFYVDNVFLQKFANLKFNDNSLVAADKLGTWNRPMLDYSIDRVWAMLPGPVLTVLQVEVDKETVSNASFGDFLFYTAGANSSVLGGRRSGHLSGTGMAAFGWWYLLVLAVGLFPAFYIVDSFYNRVSGTISRGNLQPTGVLFSLCVMISMTSFFQFLPAESPVYPFAFIIRGFVQMVFLYFLLFKLTAIISKK
;
A
#
# COMPACT_ATOMS: atom_id res chain seq x y z
N MET A 1 -27.90 20.59 -17.73
CA MET A 1 -27.35 19.26 -17.38
C MET A 1 -27.73 18.98 -15.94
N ASN A 2 -28.82 18.26 -15.70
CA ASN A 2 -29.34 17.93 -14.36
C ASN A 2 -29.79 16.48 -14.39
N PHE A 3 -28.94 15.49 -14.12
CA PHE A 3 -29.38 14.13 -13.78
C PHE A 3 -28.29 13.42 -12.96
N GLN A 4 -28.68 12.84 -11.81
CA GLN A 4 -27.93 12.04 -10.82
C GLN A 4 -27.08 12.72 -9.71
N GLU A 5 -27.05 14.05 -9.59
CA GLU A 5 -26.28 14.70 -8.50
C GLU A 5 -26.74 14.45 -7.04
N PRO A 6 -28.04 14.30 -6.67
CA PRO A 6 -28.44 14.29 -5.25
C PRO A 6 -28.08 12.99 -4.51
N HIS A 7 -27.97 11.86 -5.20
CA HIS A 7 -27.63 10.58 -4.56
C HIS A 7 -26.12 10.44 -4.31
N ILE A 8 -25.29 10.87 -5.26
CA ILE A 8 -23.83 10.82 -5.16
C ILE A 8 -23.35 11.76 -4.05
N THR A 9 -23.89 12.98 -4.01
CA THR A 9 -23.61 13.96 -2.96
C THR A 9 -24.02 13.46 -1.57
N ARG A 10 -25.15 12.75 -1.45
CA ARG A 10 -25.62 12.19 -0.17
C ARG A 10 -24.72 11.06 0.34
N TYR A 11 -24.32 10.09 -0.49
CA TYR A 11 -23.41 9.02 -0.06
C TYR A 11 -22.05 9.59 0.37
N PHE A 12 -21.50 10.47 -0.47
CA PHE A 12 -20.21 11.12 -0.21
C PHE A 12 -20.24 11.94 1.10
N SER A 13 -21.29 12.74 1.30
CA SER A 13 -21.49 13.50 2.55
C SER A 13 -21.67 12.59 3.76
N ASN A 14 -22.38 11.46 3.62
CA ASN A 14 -22.54 10.48 4.69
C ASN A 14 -21.22 9.81 5.05
N PHE A 15 -20.40 9.44 4.07
CA PHE A 15 -19.07 8.86 4.31
C PHE A 15 -18.20 9.79 5.16
N ILE A 16 -18.13 11.08 4.78
CA ILE A 16 -17.40 12.09 5.53
C ILE A 16 -17.96 12.22 6.94
N ARG A 17 -19.28 12.36 7.08
CA ARG A 17 -19.95 12.49 8.38
C ARG A 17 -19.64 11.31 9.29
N TRP A 18 -19.76 10.08 8.80
CA TRP A 18 -19.46 8.89 9.60
C TRP A 18 -17.98 8.76 9.95
N SER A 19 -17.06 9.18 9.07
CA SER A 19 -15.65 9.27 9.43
C SER A 19 -15.43 10.25 10.59
N TRP A 20 -16.09 11.42 10.58
CA TRP A 20 -15.98 12.36 11.69
C TRP A 20 -16.56 11.82 12.99
N ILE A 21 -17.72 11.17 12.93
CA ILE A 21 -18.34 10.54 14.11
C ILE A 21 -17.39 9.50 14.71
N LEU A 22 -16.84 8.60 13.89
CA LEU A 22 -15.91 7.56 14.37
C LEU A 22 -14.63 8.17 14.95
N GLY A 23 -14.04 9.15 14.28
CA GLY A 23 -12.83 9.83 14.76
C GLY A 23 -13.05 10.56 16.09
N VAL A 24 -14.17 11.28 16.25
CA VAL A 24 -14.50 12.00 17.49
C VAL A 24 -14.84 11.02 18.62
N VAL A 25 -15.57 9.95 18.34
CA VAL A 25 -15.86 8.90 19.34
C VAL A 25 -14.57 8.23 19.81
N ALA A 26 -13.68 7.86 18.88
CA ALA A 26 -12.39 7.28 19.23
C ALA A 26 -11.50 8.27 20.02
N PHE A 27 -11.47 9.55 19.64
CA PHE A 27 -10.76 10.57 20.41
C PHE A 27 -11.33 10.77 21.82
N GLY A 28 -12.67 10.78 21.95
CA GLY A 28 -13.35 10.84 23.24
C GLY A 28 -13.01 9.63 24.10
N PHE A 29 -13.05 8.43 23.52
CA PHE A 29 -12.62 7.19 24.18
C PHE A 29 -11.17 7.29 24.67
N GLN A 30 -10.25 7.73 23.80
CA GLN A 30 -8.84 7.93 24.18
C GLN A 30 -8.67 8.93 25.33
N THR A 31 -9.43 10.03 25.32
CA THR A 31 -9.33 11.07 26.34
C THR A 31 -9.91 10.63 27.69
N ILE A 32 -10.99 9.84 27.68
CA ILE A 32 -11.68 9.37 28.89
C ILE A 32 -10.92 8.22 29.56
N PHE A 33 -10.46 7.23 28.77
CA PHE A 33 -9.87 6.00 29.31
C PHE A 33 -8.34 6.05 29.41
N PHE A 34 -7.67 6.94 28.67
CA PHE A 34 -6.21 7.11 28.69
C PHE A 34 -5.87 8.58 28.93
N THR A 35 -6.01 9.00 30.19
CA THR A 35 -5.84 10.38 30.66
C THR A 35 -4.36 10.78 30.73
N ASP A 36 -3.75 10.98 29.58
CA ASP A 36 -2.38 11.46 29.43
C ASP A 36 -2.35 12.66 28.48
N LEU A 37 -1.57 13.70 28.82
CA LEU A 37 -1.51 14.94 28.05
C LEU A 37 -0.89 14.72 26.65
N THR A 38 0.09 13.82 26.56
CA THR A 38 0.72 13.44 25.29
C THR A 38 -0.28 12.70 24.42
N ASN A 39 -1.02 11.75 24.99
CA ASN A 39 -2.10 11.03 24.31
C ASN A 39 -3.18 11.99 23.77
N PHE A 40 -3.62 12.95 24.59
CA PHE A 40 -4.57 13.99 24.17
C PHE A 40 -4.02 14.84 23.02
N THR A 41 -2.79 15.31 23.14
CA THR A 41 -2.14 16.17 22.12
C THR A 41 -1.99 15.43 20.79
N CYS A 42 -1.53 14.17 20.82
CA CYS A 42 -1.47 13.31 19.65
C CYS A 42 -2.85 13.11 19.02
N GLY A 43 -3.88 12.83 19.82
CA GLY A 43 -5.26 12.70 19.34
C GLY A 43 -5.80 13.99 18.71
N ALA A 44 -5.46 15.16 19.25
CA ALA A 44 -5.82 16.45 18.67
C ALA A 44 -5.14 16.68 17.31
N LEU A 45 -3.85 16.34 17.18
CA LEU A 45 -3.13 16.38 15.90
C LEU A 45 -3.76 15.45 14.86
N VAL A 46 -4.25 14.27 15.25
CA VAL A 46 -4.99 13.37 14.36
C VAL A 46 -6.25 14.04 13.83
N LEU A 47 -7.07 14.64 14.70
CA LEU A 47 -8.30 15.31 14.27
C LEU A 47 -8.01 16.54 13.39
N LEU A 48 -6.97 17.31 13.69
CA LEU A 48 -6.52 18.43 12.84
C LEU A 48 -6.06 17.95 11.46
N GLY A 49 -5.26 16.87 11.40
CA GLY A 49 -4.83 16.26 10.14
C GLY A 49 -6.00 15.72 9.34
N TRP A 50 -6.99 15.09 9.99
CA TRP A 50 -8.20 14.63 9.33
C TRP A 50 -9.06 15.80 8.81
N LYS A 51 -9.12 16.92 9.53
CA LYS A 51 -9.75 18.18 9.07
C LYS A 51 -9.09 18.72 7.81
N ALA A 52 -7.76 18.79 7.80
CA ALA A 52 -7.00 19.24 6.64
C ALA A 52 -7.20 18.31 5.43
N THR A 53 -7.22 17.00 5.66
CA THR A 53 -7.40 15.99 4.61
C THR A 53 -8.81 16.03 4.01
N THR A 54 -9.84 16.05 4.87
CA THR A 54 -11.23 16.03 4.42
C THR A 54 -11.61 17.29 3.66
N SER A 55 -11.16 18.46 4.11
CA SER A 55 -11.36 19.73 3.40
C SER A 55 -10.60 19.80 2.07
N SER A 56 -9.36 19.32 2.01
CA SER A 56 -8.50 19.49 0.83
C SER A 56 -8.75 18.47 -0.28
N VAL A 57 -8.89 17.20 0.09
CA VAL A 57 -8.88 16.04 -0.83
C VAL A 57 -10.21 15.31 -0.86
N LEU A 58 -10.82 15.07 0.31
CA LEU A 58 -12.10 14.37 0.42
C LEU A 58 -13.30 15.29 0.10
N ASN A 59 -13.23 15.98 -1.04
CA ASN A 59 -14.35 16.68 -1.65
C ASN A 59 -14.57 16.17 -3.08
N PHE A 60 -15.82 16.11 -3.52
CA PHE A 60 -16.19 15.53 -4.82
C PHE A 60 -15.45 16.18 -6.02
N PRO A 61 -15.28 17.51 -6.09
CA PRO A 61 -14.52 18.14 -7.18
C PRO A 61 -13.07 17.67 -7.26
N THR A 62 -12.43 17.43 -6.12
CA THR A 62 -11.03 17.00 -6.07
C THR A 62 -10.89 15.53 -6.41
N ILE A 63 -11.62 14.65 -5.72
CA ILE A 63 -11.49 13.20 -5.92
C ILE A 63 -11.88 12.78 -7.35
N SER A 64 -12.83 13.48 -7.98
CA SER A 64 -13.21 13.20 -9.38
C SER A 64 -12.17 13.69 -10.40
N ARG A 65 -11.40 14.75 -10.10
CA ARG A 65 -10.35 15.31 -10.98
C ARG A 65 -8.97 14.73 -10.73
N TYR A 66 -8.73 14.23 -9.54
CA TYR A 66 -7.40 13.78 -9.09
C TYR A 66 -7.51 12.47 -8.31
N PRO A 67 -8.19 11.42 -8.85
CA PRO A 67 -8.57 10.25 -8.06
C PRO A 67 -7.35 9.49 -7.50
N ILE A 68 -6.26 9.36 -8.25
CA ILE A 68 -5.13 8.52 -7.84
C ILE A 68 -4.22 9.27 -6.87
N SER A 69 -3.90 10.53 -7.16
CA SER A 69 -3.16 11.36 -6.20
C SER A 69 -3.96 11.57 -4.90
N SER A 70 -5.29 11.66 -4.97
CA SER A 70 -6.15 11.71 -3.78
C SER A 70 -6.03 10.43 -2.94
N VAL A 71 -5.93 9.25 -3.56
CA VAL A 71 -5.72 7.98 -2.86
C VAL A 71 -4.37 7.94 -2.15
N ILE A 72 -3.32 8.48 -2.77
CA ILE A 72 -1.99 8.59 -2.14
C ILE A 72 -2.07 9.46 -0.88
N VAL A 73 -2.70 10.64 -0.98
CA VAL A 73 -2.85 11.54 0.18
C VAL A 73 -3.70 10.89 1.27
N LEU A 74 -4.84 10.28 0.90
CA LEU A 74 -5.72 9.60 1.84
C LEU A 74 -4.99 8.46 2.53
N GLY A 75 -4.22 7.66 1.79
CA GLY A 75 -3.47 6.54 2.33
C GLY A 75 -2.47 6.98 3.41
N PHE A 76 -1.73 8.07 3.18
CA PHE A 76 -0.87 8.67 4.20
C PHE A 76 -1.67 9.16 5.43
N ALA A 77 -2.68 10.00 5.20
CA ALA A 77 -3.49 10.58 6.28
C ALA A 77 -4.20 9.50 7.12
N THR A 78 -4.65 8.42 6.49
CA THR A 78 -5.25 7.31 7.21
C THR A 78 -4.21 6.51 7.96
N SER A 79 -3.13 6.09 7.32
CA SER A 79 -2.20 5.15 7.95
C SER A 79 -1.34 5.76 9.06
N GLN A 80 -0.98 7.04 8.94
CA GLN A 80 -0.11 7.73 9.90
C GLN A 80 -0.84 8.55 10.95
N LEU A 81 -2.16 8.76 10.82
CA LEU A 81 -2.93 9.57 11.77
C LEU A 81 -4.25 8.90 12.14
N TYR A 82 -5.16 8.75 11.17
CA TYR A 82 -6.55 8.41 11.47
C TYR A 82 -6.78 6.95 11.90
N PHE A 83 -6.16 5.98 11.23
CA PHE A 83 -6.24 4.56 11.58
C PHE A 83 -5.55 4.21 12.90
N PRO A 84 -4.36 4.74 13.24
CA PRO A 84 -3.81 4.60 14.59
C PRO A 84 -4.83 4.89 15.69
N LEU A 85 -5.53 6.03 15.59
CA LEU A 85 -6.58 6.41 16.54
C LEU A 85 -7.74 5.39 16.62
N LEU A 86 -8.21 4.91 15.48
CA LEU A 86 -9.30 3.94 15.46
C LEU A 86 -8.86 2.57 15.99
N PHE A 87 -7.71 2.06 15.52
CA PHE A 87 -7.28 0.70 15.80
C PHE A 87 -6.82 0.52 17.25
N THR A 88 -6.08 1.48 17.81
CA THR A 88 -5.73 1.41 19.24
C THR A 88 -6.99 1.49 20.11
N SER A 89 -7.97 2.32 19.74
CA SER A 89 -9.25 2.39 20.46
C SER A 89 -10.04 1.07 20.39
N ILE A 90 -10.07 0.41 19.23
CA ILE A 90 -10.72 -0.90 19.06
C ILE A 90 -10.02 -1.98 19.90
N GLU A 91 -8.69 -1.92 20.01
CA GLU A 91 -7.90 -2.84 20.83
C GLU A 91 -7.84 -2.45 22.32
N ASN A 92 -8.57 -1.40 22.73
CA ASN A 92 -8.53 -0.86 24.10
C ASN A 92 -7.10 -0.53 24.56
N LYS A 93 -6.35 0.18 23.71
CA LYS A 93 -5.00 0.66 23.97
C LYS A 93 -4.93 2.17 23.79
N SER A 94 -3.98 2.77 24.49
CA SER A 94 -3.63 4.17 24.29
C SER A 94 -3.13 4.40 22.86
N LEU A 95 -3.40 5.57 22.28
CA LEU A 95 -2.83 6.00 20.99
C LEU A 95 -1.29 6.00 21.02
N ILE A 96 -0.70 6.27 22.19
CA ILE A 96 0.75 6.30 22.39
C ILE A 96 1.32 4.95 22.86
N ASN A 97 0.53 3.88 22.76
CA ASN A 97 0.95 2.53 23.15
C ASN A 97 2.25 2.13 22.46
N ASN A 98 3.24 1.72 23.26
CA ASN A 98 4.54 1.28 22.80
C ASN A 98 5.19 2.29 21.83
N LEU A 99 5.11 3.59 22.09
CA LEU A 99 5.87 4.60 21.33
C LEU A 99 6.93 5.21 22.25
N ALA A 100 8.18 5.26 21.81
CA ALA A 100 9.26 5.91 22.54
C ALA A 100 9.19 7.43 22.39
N LEU A 101 8.89 7.93 21.19
CA LEU A 101 8.81 9.35 20.85
C LEU A 101 7.42 9.75 20.33
N PRO A 102 6.34 9.58 21.11
CA PRO A 102 4.97 9.78 20.64
C PRO A 102 4.73 11.19 20.07
N LEU A 103 5.15 12.26 20.77
CA LEU A 103 4.95 13.62 20.26
C LEU A 103 5.65 13.85 18.93
N ASP A 104 6.91 13.43 18.81
CA ASP A 104 7.70 13.64 17.59
C ASP A 104 7.08 12.91 16.41
N ILE A 105 6.61 11.67 16.59
CA ILE A 105 5.92 10.90 15.55
C ILE A 105 4.73 11.67 14.99
N PHE A 106 3.83 12.15 15.88
CA PHE A 106 2.62 12.85 15.43
C PHE A 106 2.92 14.24 14.86
N ILE A 107 3.93 14.95 15.37
CA ILE A 107 4.40 16.21 14.82
C ILE A 107 4.98 16.00 13.41
N HIS A 108 5.88 15.03 13.23
CA HIS A 108 6.46 14.71 11.93
C HIS A 108 5.40 14.23 10.93
N SER A 109 4.47 13.37 11.35
CA SER A 109 3.36 12.91 10.51
C SER A 109 2.44 14.07 10.10
N PHE A 110 2.13 15.00 11.02
CA PHE A 110 1.33 16.18 10.71
C PHE A 110 2.08 17.14 9.77
N ALA A 111 3.36 17.43 10.03
CA ALA A 111 4.19 18.28 9.18
C ALA A 111 4.34 17.70 7.76
N ALA A 112 4.58 16.38 7.66
CA ALA A 112 4.60 15.67 6.39
C ALA A 112 3.24 15.77 5.67
N LEU A 113 2.12 15.59 6.37
CA LEU A 113 0.79 15.76 5.79
C LEU A 113 0.59 17.18 5.23
N VAL A 114 1.02 18.21 5.95
CA VAL A 114 0.95 19.60 5.48
C VAL A 114 1.80 19.79 4.21
N ALA A 115 3.01 19.24 4.16
CA ALA A 115 3.86 19.29 2.96
C ALA A 115 3.22 18.55 1.77
N ILE A 116 2.63 17.37 2.01
CA ILE A 116 1.91 16.57 1.02
C ILE A 116 0.69 17.32 0.47
N LEU A 117 -0.14 17.90 1.35
CA LEU A 117 -1.34 18.66 0.97
C LEU A 117 -0.99 19.92 0.20
N THR A 118 0.06 20.62 0.62
CA THR A 118 0.58 21.81 -0.07
C THR A 118 1.07 21.43 -1.48
N THR A 119 1.85 20.35 -1.59
CA THR A 119 2.33 19.84 -2.87
C THR A 119 1.17 19.43 -3.79
N HIS A 120 0.17 18.75 -3.26
CA HIS A 120 -1.04 18.36 -4.01
C HIS A 120 -1.81 19.58 -4.48
N PHE A 121 -1.97 20.60 -3.64
CA PHE A 121 -2.60 21.86 -4.01
C PHE A 121 -1.84 22.58 -5.14
N LEU A 122 -0.51 22.72 -5.02
CA LEU A 122 0.33 23.32 -6.06
C LEU A 122 0.23 22.56 -7.39
N TYR A 123 0.26 21.22 -7.32
CA TYR A 123 0.06 20.36 -8.49
C TYR A 123 -1.31 20.60 -9.14
N ARG A 124 -2.40 20.66 -8.36
CA ARG A 124 -3.75 20.96 -8.90
C ARG A 124 -3.83 22.32 -9.56
N LEU A 125 -3.12 23.33 -9.05
CA LEU A 125 -3.05 24.65 -9.68
C LEU A 125 -2.34 24.58 -11.04
N TYR A 126 -1.26 23.81 -11.12
CA TYR A 126 -0.52 23.57 -12.36
C TYR A 126 -1.35 22.78 -13.40
N ASP A 127 -1.95 21.66 -12.99
CA ASP A 127 -2.71 20.79 -13.90
C ASP A 127 -3.92 21.50 -14.51
N LYS A 128 -4.62 22.36 -13.76
CA LYS A 128 -5.71 23.19 -14.31
C LYS A 128 -5.31 24.03 -15.53
N ARG A 129 -4.03 24.38 -15.66
CA ARG A 129 -3.49 25.20 -16.76
C ARG A 129 -2.80 24.38 -17.84
N SER A 130 -2.53 23.10 -17.59
CA SER A 130 -1.71 22.25 -18.44
C SER A 130 -2.55 21.23 -19.20
N THR A 131 -2.11 20.85 -20.41
CA THR A 131 -2.68 19.68 -21.08
C THR A 131 -1.92 18.44 -20.67
N HIS A 132 -2.63 17.42 -20.19
CA HIS A 132 -2.01 16.21 -19.67
C HIS A 132 -1.41 15.35 -20.81
N ARG A 133 -0.18 15.67 -21.24
CA ARG A 133 0.49 15.07 -22.41
C ARG A 133 0.67 13.56 -22.26
N LEU A 134 1.09 13.12 -21.07
CA LEU A 134 1.30 11.69 -20.77
C LEU A 134 0.01 10.89 -20.89
N ARG A 135 -1.11 11.43 -20.39
CA ARG A 135 -2.43 10.78 -20.53
C ARG A 135 -2.83 10.63 -21.99
N LYS A 136 -2.66 11.68 -22.81
CA LYS A 136 -2.91 11.62 -24.26
C LYS A 136 -2.05 10.55 -24.94
N PHE A 137 -0.79 10.43 -24.55
CA PHE A 137 0.10 9.38 -25.04
C PHE A 137 -0.38 7.97 -24.65
N LEU A 138 -0.75 7.76 -23.37
CA LEU A 138 -1.29 6.48 -22.89
C LEU A 138 -2.61 6.09 -23.58
N ILE A 139 -3.48 7.07 -23.87
CA ILE A 139 -4.72 6.84 -24.65
C ILE A 139 -4.39 6.32 -26.06
N ARG A 140 -3.39 6.89 -26.74
CA ARG A 140 -2.97 6.43 -28.08
C ARG A 140 -2.41 5.01 -28.08
N LEU A 141 -1.89 4.54 -26.94
CA LEU A 141 -1.34 3.19 -26.79
C LEU A 141 -2.37 2.14 -26.37
N ASP A 142 -3.67 2.47 -26.33
CA ASP A 142 -4.75 1.62 -25.82
C ASP A 142 -4.63 1.28 -24.31
N PHE A 143 -3.94 2.10 -23.51
CA PHE A 143 -3.74 1.83 -22.07
C PHE A 143 -5.05 1.68 -21.26
N PHE A 144 -6.11 2.34 -21.73
CA PHE A 144 -7.43 2.37 -21.11
C PHE A 144 -8.42 1.39 -21.74
N LYS A 145 -7.97 0.59 -22.71
CA LYS A 145 -8.84 -0.39 -23.37
C LYS A 145 -9.10 -1.54 -22.41
N ALA A 146 -10.38 -1.85 -22.19
CA ALA A 146 -10.77 -2.95 -21.31
C ALA A 146 -10.24 -4.29 -21.86
N PRO A 147 -9.47 -5.07 -21.08
CA PRO A 147 -9.12 -6.43 -21.45
C PRO A 147 -10.35 -7.32 -21.44
N GLY A 148 -10.37 -8.34 -22.30
CA GLY A 148 -11.42 -9.35 -22.29
C GLY A 148 -11.33 -10.26 -21.05
N ASP A 149 -12.43 -10.90 -20.66
CA ASP A 149 -12.48 -11.78 -19.48
C ASP A 149 -11.38 -12.85 -19.49
N ASN A 150 -11.17 -13.51 -20.63
CA ASN A 150 -10.12 -14.51 -20.79
C ASN A 150 -8.71 -13.91 -20.60
N GLN A 151 -8.47 -12.69 -21.11
CA GLN A 151 -7.19 -12.01 -20.93
C GLN A 151 -6.95 -11.73 -19.44
N VAL A 152 -7.97 -11.27 -18.71
CA VAL A 152 -7.85 -11.01 -17.26
C VAL A 152 -7.50 -12.29 -16.49
N TRP A 153 -8.12 -13.43 -16.84
CA TRP A 153 -7.77 -14.73 -16.25
C TRP A 153 -6.34 -15.16 -16.58
N MET A 154 -5.89 -14.96 -17.82
CA MET A 154 -4.53 -15.27 -18.23
C MET A 154 -3.50 -14.41 -17.49
N MET A 155 -3.74 -13.10 -17.35
CA MET A 155 -2.89 -12.21 -16.56
C MET A 155 -2.80 -12.69 -15.10
N GLY A 156 -3.93 -13.13 -14.53
CA GLY A 156 -4.00 -13.73 -13.19
C GLY A 156 -3.15 -14.99 -13.06
N ALA A 157 -3.29 -15.91 -14.01
CA ALA A 157 -2.51 -17.13 -14.06
C ALA A 157 -1.01 -16.85 -14.20
N THR A 158 -0.62 -15.89 -15.06
CA THR A 158 0.79 -15.49 -15.22
C THR A 158 1.37 -14.92 -13.93
N GLY A 159 0.63 -14.07 -13.21
CA GLY A 159 1.09 -13.55 -11.92
C GLY A 159 1.20 -14.63 -10.85
N LEU A 160 0.26 -15.59 -10.81
CA LEU A 160 0.31 -16.72 -9.89
C LEU A 160 1.52 -17.63 -10.17
N LEU A 161 1.83 -17.88 -11.45
CA LEU A 161 3.01 -18.64 -11.86
C LEU A 161 4.31 -17.88 -11.55
N ALA A 162 4.33 -16.56 -11.72
CA ALA A 162 5.48 -15.73 -11.33
C ALA A 162 5.73 -15.80 -9.82
N MET A 163 4.66 -15.72 -9.01
CA MET A 163 4.74 -15.89 -7.57
C MET A 163 5.28 -17.29 -7.21
N PHE A 164 4.79 -18.33 -7.88
CA PHE A 164 5.28 -19.69 -7.68
C PHE A 164 6.77 -19.82 -8.04
N TYR A 165 7.20 -19.28 -9.17
CA TYR A 165 8.60 -19.34 -9.60
C TYR A 165 9.54 -18.67 -8.58
N ILE A 166 9.25 -17.43 -8.19
CA ILE A 166 10.11 -16.66 -7.28
C ILE A 166 10.21 -17.33 -5.91
N HIS A 167 9.11 -17.86 -5.37
CA HIS A 167 9.12 -18.37 -4.00
C HIS A 167 9.44 -19.86 -3.88
N PHE A 168 9.22 -20.67 -4.92
CA PHE A 168 9.48 -22.12 -4.87
C PHE A 168 10.69 -22.56 -5.68
N LEU A 169 10.93 -21.95 -6.84
CA LEU A 169 12.00 -22.38 -7.75
C LEU A 169 13.28 -21.57 -7.57
N ASN A 170 13.19 -20.31 -7.15
CA ASN A 170 14.36 -19.45 -6.93
C ASN A 170 14.29 -18.69 -5.58
N PRO A 171 14.30 -19.41 -4.43
CA PRO A 171 14.14 -18.80 -3.11
C PRO A 171 15.24 -17.80 -2.74
N ALA A 172 16.47 -17.98 -3.25
CA ALA A 172 17.57 -17.02 -3.08
C ALA A 172 17.20 -15.62 -3.63
N SER A 173 16.48 -15.57 -4.76
CA SER A 173 15.98 -14.31 -5.30
C SER A 173 14.88 -13.67 -4.44
N ALA A 174 14.12 -14.47 -3.69
CA ALA A 174 13.10 -13.99 -2.76
C ALA A 174 13.69 -13.49 -1.43
N GLU A 175 14.70 -14.18 -0.90
CA GLU A 175 15.32 -13.90 0.41
C GLU A 175 16.40 -12.82 0.35
N ASP A 176 17.16 -12.69 -0.75
CA ASP A 176 18.26 -11.72 -0.84
C ASP A 176 17.95 -10.50 -1.69
N GLY A 177 16.96 -10.57 -2.60
CA GLY A 177 16.69 -9.44 -3.52
C GLY A 177 17.81 -9.23 -4.56
N GLY A 178 18.87 -10.04 -4.45
CA GLY A 178 20.00 -10.23 -5.36
C GLY A 178 19.70 -11.17 -6.54
N GLY A 179 18.43 -11.26 -6.97
CA GLY A 179 18.09 -11.94 -8.22
C GLY A 179 18.61 -11.18 -9.44
N GLY A 180 18.92 -11.93 -10.51
CA GLY A 180 19.32 -11.35 -11.79
C GLY A 180 18.24 -10.44 -12.38
N ALA A 181 18.55 -9.73 -13.47
CA ALA A 181 17.59 -8.84 -14.13
C ALA A 181 16.28 -9.57 -14.51
N PHE A 182 16.39 -10.86 -14.86
CA PHE A 182 15.26 -11.73 -15.17
C PHE A 182 14.34 -12.00 -13.97
N ASP A 183 14.90 -12.34 -12.81
CA ASP A 183 14.10 -12.58 -11.59
C ASP A 183 13.37 -11.31 -11.14
N LYS A 184 14.01 -10.13 -11.30
CA LYS A 184 13.38 -8.83 -11.05
C LYS A 184 12.22 -8.52 -11.99
N ILE A 185 12.29 -8.98 -13.24
CA ILE A 185 11.16 -8.88 -14.21
C ILE A 185 10.03 -9.80 -13.79
N ILE A 186 10.32 -11.07 -13.45
CA ILE A 186 9.30 -12.04 -13.02
C ILE A 186 8.63 -11.57 -11.72
N ALA A 187 9.40 -11.09 -10.74
CA ALA A 187 8.84 -10.52 -9.51
C ALA A 187 7.88 -9.36 -9.81
N GLY A 188 8.17 -8.55 -10.83
CA GLY A 188 7.29 -7.50 -11.33
C GLY A 188 5.95 -8.00 -11.91
N LEU A 189 5.83 -9.29 -12.24
CA LEU A 189 4.58 -9.89 -12.74
C LEU A 189 3.66 -10.39 -11.61
N ILE A 190 4.16 -10.54 -10.37
CA ILE A 190 3.38 -11.03 -9.22
C ILE A 190 2.09 -10.23 -8.99
N PRO A 191 2.06 -8.88 -9.06
CA PRO A 191 0.82 -8.11 -8.84
C PRO A 191 -0.33 -8.51 -9.77
N PHE A 192 -0.04 -9.02 -10.97
CA PHE A 192 -1.08 -9.46 -11.89
C PHE A 192 -1.85 -10.67 -11.40
N ALA A 193 -1.35 -11.42 -10.41
CA ALA A 193 -2.08 -12.52 -9.77
C ALA A 193 -3.45 -12.05 -9.25
N TYR A 194 -3.60 -10.77 -8.89
CA TYR A 194 -4.84 -10.21 -8.38
C TYR A 194 -5.81 -9.74 -9.47
N SER A 195 -5.45 -9.79 -10.76
CA SER A 195 -6.27 -9.26 -11.85
C SER A 195 -7.70 -9.85 -11.90
N PRO A 196 -7.96 -11.15 -11.63
CA PRO A 196 -9.32 -11.69 -11.73
C PRO A 196 -10.29 -11.07 -10.72
N PHE A 197 -9.81 -10.61 -9.56
CA PHE A 197 -10.65 -9.99 -8.52
C PHE A 197 -11.26 -8.65 -8.96
N PHE A 198 -10.78 -8.06 -10.05
CA PHE A 198 -11.36 -6.86 -10.63
C PHE A 198 -12.46 -7.13 -11.65
N LEU A 199 -12.72 -8.38 -12.05
CA LEU A 199 -13.83 -8.70 -12.98
C LEU A 199 -15.19 -8.16 -12.48
N PRO A 200 -15.60 -8.35 -11.21
CA PRO A 200 -16.84 -7.75 -10.68
C PRO A 200 -16.81 -6.22 -10.67
N LEU A 201 -15.61 -5.64 -10.67
CA LEU A 201 -15.37 -4.20 -10.72
C LEU A 201 -15.21 -3.67 -12.16
N GLY A 202 -15.74 -4.41 -13.14
CA GLY A 202 -15.64 -4.16 -14.57
C GLY A 202 -15.95 -2.74 -15.03
N ARG A 203 -16.94 -2.10 -14.40
CA ARG A 203 -17.39 -0.74 -14.75
C ARG A 203 -16.30 0.31 -14.56
N LEU A 204 -15.34 0.10 -13.66
CA LEU A 204 -14.24 1.04 -13.41
C LEU A 204 -13.21 1.08 -14.54
N TYR A 205 -13.05 0.01 -15.30
CA TYR A 205 -12.10 -0.06 -16.42
C TYR A 205 -12.75 -0.33 -17.78
N GLY A 206 -14.09 -0.21 -17.86
CA GLY A 206 -14.82 -0.22 -19.12
C GLY A 206 -15.25 -1.59 -19.62
N ARG A 207 -15.28 -2.62 -18.77
CA ARG A 207 -15.89 -3.93 -19.09
C ARG A 207 -17.42 -3.78 -19.12
N VAL A 208 -18.01 -4.23 -20.22
CA VAL A 208 -19.46 -4.10 -20.52
C VAL A 208 -20.23 -5.41 -20.25
N SER A 209 -19.53 -6.54 -20.10
CA SER A 209 -20.16 -7.85 -19.89
C SER A 209 -20.83 -7.97 -18.53
N THR A 210 -21.96 -8.69 -18.49
CA THR A 210 -22.69 -9.00 -17.26
C THR A 210 -22.03 -10.13 -16.48
N ASP A 211 -22.11 -10.04 -15.16
CA ASP A 211 -21.55 -11.07 -14.28
C ASP A 211 -22.46 -12.31 -14.24
N ASN A 212 -21.91 -13.46 -14.64
CA ASN A 212 -22.57 -14.75 -14.47
C ASN A 212 -22.29 -15.29 -13.05
N LYS A 213 -23.23 -16.00 -12.41
CA LYS A 213 -23.02 -16.71 -11.14
C LYS A 213 -21.76 -17.60 -11.16
N ARG A 214 -21.43 -18.21 -12.31
CA ARG A 214 -20.20 -19.01 -12.49
C ARG A 214 -18.90 -18.21 -12.30
N LEU A 215 -18.93 -16.88 -12.47
CA LEU A 215 -17.77 -16.02 -12.22
C LEU A 215 -17.33 -16.10 -10.76
N TYR A 216 -18.28 -15.98 -9.82
CA TYR A 216 -17.99 -16.00 -8.39
C TYR A 216 -17.41 -17.35 -7.95
N SER A 217 -17.91 -18.47 -8.49
CA SER A 217 -17.33 -19.79 -8.22
C SER A 217 -15.89 -19.90 -8.72
N LYS A 218 -15.58 -19.37 -9.91
CA LYS A 218 -14.20 -19.33 -10.43
C LYS A 218 -13.30 -18.44 -9.58
N LEU A 219 -13.80 -17.30 -9.10
CA LEU A 219 -13.04 -16.41 -8.21
C LEU A 219 -12.73 -17.06 -6.86
N ILE A 220 -13.67 -17.83 -6.29
CA ILE A 220 -13.44 -18.59 -5.06
C ILE A 220 -12.36 -19.65 -5.28
N LEU A 221 -12.44 -20.42 -6.37
CA LEU A 221 -11.42 -21.42 -6.71
C LEU A 221 -10.04 -20.77 -6.91
N PHE A 222 -9.98 -19.64 -7.61
CA PHE A 222 -8.75 -18.91 -7.84
C PHE A 222 -8.19 -18.29 -6.55
N ALA A 223 -9.05 -17.77 -5.67
CA ALA A 223 -8.64 -17.30 -4.34
C ALA A 223 -8.06 -18.44 -3.49
N LEU A 224 -8.64 -19.64 -3.56
CA LEU A 224 -8.11 -20.81 -2.85
C LEU A 224 -6.73 -21.21 -3.37
N LEU A 225 -6.52 -21.20 -4.69
CA LEU A 225 -5.19 -21.44 -5.28
C LEU A 225 -4.17 -20.38 -4.84
N LEU A 226 -4.54 -19.10 -4.91
CA LEU A 226 -3.68 -18.00 -4.47
C LEU A 226 -3.36 -18.10 -2.98
N PHE A 227 -4.34 -18.48 -2.15
CA PHE A 227 -4.14 -18.69 -0.72
C PHE A 227 -3.14 -19.82 -0.46
N ILE A 228 -3.30 -20.97 -1.12
CA ILE A 228 -2.36 -22.11 -1.01
C ILE A 228 -0.94 -21.68 -1.40
N VAL A 229 -0.78 -21.01 -2.55
CA VAL A 229 0.53 -20.52 -3.00
C VAL A 229 1.10 -19.50 -2.01
N SER A 230 0.30 -18.58 -1.48
CA SER A 230 0.76 -17.54 -0.54
C SER A 230 1.18 -18.11 0.82
N VAL A 231 0.41 -19.06 1.34
CA VAL A 231 0.74 -19.79 2.58
C VAL A 231 2.02 -20.59 2.41
N ALA A 232 2.11 -21.37 1.32
CA ALA A 232 3.29 -22.19 1.05
C ALA A 232 4.53 -21.35 0.66
N SER A 233 4.35 -20.15 0.10
CA SER A 233 5.43 -19.18 -0.18
C SER A 233 5.84 -18.37 1.05
N ASN A 234 5.19 -18.57 2.20
CA ASN A 234 5.43 -17.85 3.45
C ASN A 234 5.14 -16.33 3.43
N ILE A 235 4.58 -15.77 2.34
CA ILE A 235 4.23 -14.35 2.19
C ILE A 235 2.72 -14.17 2.35
N ARG A 236 2.27 -14.53 3.55
CA ARG A 236 0.86 -14.62 3.96
C ARG A 236 0.10 -13.31 3.78
N SER A 237 0.78 -12.17 3.95
CA SER A 237 0.18 -10.85 3.71
C SER A 237 -0.02 -10.52 2.24
N ALA A 238 0.70 -11.15 1.30
CA ALA A 238 0.54 -10.89 -0.13
C ALA A 238 -0.85 -11.32 -0.62
N PHE A 239 -1.43 -12.42 -0.11
CA PHE A 239 -2.80 -12.81 -0.43
C PHE A 239 -3.79 -11.67 -0.23
N LEU A 240 -3.67 -10.95 0.89
CA LEU A 240 -4.60 -9.89 1.26
C LEU A 240 -4.47 -8.63 0.39
N LEU A 241 -3.28 -8.34 -0.14
CA LEU A 241 -3.02 -7.12 -0.92
C LEU A 241 -3.95 -6.98 -2.13
N GLY A 242 -4.32 -8.09 -2.78
CA GLY A 242 -5.27 -8.10 -3.89
C GLY A 242 -6.70 -7.76 -3.49
N PHE A 243 -7.17 -8.30 -2.36
CA PHE A 243 -8.49 -7.97 -1.83
C PHE A 243 -8.56 -6.53 -1.35
N VAL A 244 -7.49 -6.02 -0.75
CA VAL A 244 -7.38 -4.61 -0.36
C VAL A 244 -7.41 -3.72 -1.59
N ALA A 245 -6.71 -4.08 -2.67
CA ALA A 245 -6.72 -3.30 -3.91
C ALA A 245 -8.11 -3.24 -4.55
N ALA A 246 -8.81 -4.38 -4.57
CA ALA A 246 -10.20 -4.47 -5.02
C ALA A 246 -11.15 -3.67 -4.11
N GLY A 247 -10.99 -3.76 -2.79
CA GLY A 247 -11.76 -3.00 -1.80
C GLY A 247 -11.57 -1.50 -1.94
N LEU A 248 -10.33 -1.02 -2.06
CA LEU A 248 -10.00 0.38 -2.31
C LEU A 248 -10.58 0.86 -3.64
N SER A 249 -10.48 0.04 -4.70
CA SER A 249 -11.08 0.35 -6.00
C SER A 249 -12.61 0.47 -5.91
N LEU A 250 -13.26 -0.41 -5.17
CA LEU A 250 -14.70 -0.32 -4.89
C LEU A 250 -15.04 0.94 -4.10
N CYS A 251 -14.28 1.27 -3.05
CA CYS A 251 -14.45 2.50 -2.27
C CYS A 251 -14.38 3.75 -3.16
N ILE A 252 -13.36 3.86 -4.01
CA ILE A 252 -13.23 4.97 -4.96
C ILE A 252 -14.40 4.97 -5.95
N GLY A 253 -14.80 3.81 -6.47
CA GLY A 253 -15.94 3.69 -7.37
C GLY A 253 -17.26 4.16 -6.75
N MET A 254 -17.46 3.90 -5.45
CA MET A 254 -18.62 4.42 -4.70
C MET A 254 -18.52 5.92 -4.47
N LEU A 255 -17.34 6.44 -4.10
CA LEU A 255 -17.12 7.89 -3.92
C LEU A 255 -17.29 8.68 -5.22
N LEU A 256 -17.00 8.06 -6.37
CA LEU A 256 -17.20 8.63 -7.70
C LEU A 256 -18.62 8.42 -8.23
N GLY A 257 -19.50 7.70 -7.51
CA GLY A 257 -20.86 7.42 -7.93
C GLY A 257 -21.01 6.41 -9.08
N ILE A 258 -19.95 5.67 -9.41
CA ILE A 258 -19.95 4.62 -10.46
C ILE A 258 -20.77 3.41 -9.98
N TYR A 259 -20.78 3.18 -8.67
CA TYR A 259 -21.56 2.15 -8.01
C TYR A 259 -22.60 2.75 -7.06
N ASP A 260 -23.80 2.17 -7.05
CA ASP A 260 -24.87 2.58 -6.14
C ASP A 260 -24.59 2.05 -4.72
N SER A 261 -25.00 2.84 -3.72
CA SER A 261 -25.01 2.51 -2.29
C SER A 261 -25.70 1.19 -1.94
N LYS A 262 -26.60 0.68 -2.80
CA LYS A 262 -27.25 -0.64 -2.66
C LYS A 262 -26.27 -1.82 -2.69
N ILE A 263 -25.01 -1.61 -3.11
CA ILE A 263 -23.95 -2.62 -2.94
C ILE A 263 -23.72 -2.90 -1.44
N ILE A 264 -23.89 -1.89 -0.59
CA ILE A 264 -23.83 -1.99 0.86
C ILE A 264 -25.24 -2.31 1.38
N SER A 265 -25.69 -3.55 1.20
CA SER A 265 -26.91 -4.03 1.85
C SER A 265 -26.57 -4.64 3.23
N PRO A 266 -27.49 -4.61 4.22
CA PRO A 266 -27.24 -5.17 5.55
C PRO A 266 -26.76 -6.62 5.51
N GLY A 267 -27.35 -7.47 4.66
CA GLY A 267 -26.90 -8.85 4.47
C GLY A 267 -25.47 -8.98 3.94
N LYS A 268 -25.06 -8.10 3.02
CA LYS A 268 -23.69 -8.06 2.51
C LYS A 268 -22.71 -7.48 3.54
N MET A 269 -23.16 -6.55 4.39
CA MET A 269 -22.38 -6.06 5.52
C MET A 269 -22.13 -7.14 6.56
N ILE A 270 -23.10 -8.02 6.82
CA ILE A 270 -22.90 -9.20 7.69
C ILE A 270 -21.83 -10.11 7.09
N ILE A 271 -21.90 -10.41 5.79
CA ILE A 271 -20.88 -11.23 5.11
C ILE A 271 -19.51 -10.54 5.18
N ALA A 272 -19.43 -9.24 4.91
CA ALA A 272 -18.19 -8.47 4.99
C ALA A 272 -17.63 -8.46 6.43
N GLY A 273 -18.50 -8.34 7.44
CA GLY A 273 -18.14 -8.44 8.85
C GLY A 273 -17.63 -9.83 9.23
N LEU A 274 -18.23 -10.89 8.70
CA LEU A 274 -17.78 -12.27 8.91
C LEU A 274 -16.42 -12.53 8.24
N VAL A 275 -16.21 -12.01 7.03
CA VAL A 275 -14.89 -12.05 6.37
C VAL A 275 -13.87 -11.26 7.16
N ALA A 276 -14.21 -10.05 7.62
CA ALA A 276 -13.32 -9.25 8.46
C ALA A 276 -12.98 -9.97 9.77
N TRP A 277 -13.97 -10.59 10.43
CA TRP A 277 -13.76 -11.41 11.63
C TRP A 277 -12.85 -12.61 11.36
N LEU A 278 -13.04 -13.31 10.23
CA LEU A 278 -12.21 -14.44 9.83
C LEU A 278 -10.74 -14.00 9.63
N MET A 279 -10.54 -12.84 8.99
CA MET A 279 -9.23 -12.24 8.80
C MET A 279 -8.61 -11.80 10.14
N ILE A 280 -9.37 -11.14 11.01
CA ILE A 280 -8.87 -10.60 12.28
C ILE A 280 -8.60 -11.71 13.31
N GLY A 281 -9.36 -12.80 13.31
CA GLY A 281 -9.22 -13.90 14.25
C GLY A 281 -8.49 -15.11 13.66
N PRO A 282 -9.20 -16.15 13.18
CA PRO A 282 -8.59 -17.43 12.82
C PRO A 282 -7.41 -17.36 11.83
N ILE A 283 -7.51 -16.50 10.81
CA ILE A 283 -6.43 -16.34 9.82
C ILE A 283 -5.22 -15.62 10.44
N ALA A 284 -5.44 -14.66 11.35
CA ALA A 284 -4.35 -13.99 12.07
C ALA A 284 -3.66 -14.95 13.05
N ASP A 285 -4.42 -15.79 13.76
CA ASP A 285 -3.89 -16.84 14.64
C ASP A 285 -3.06 -17.86 13.86
N LEU A 286 -3.56 -18.33 12.72
CA LEU A 286 -2.84 -19.23 11.82
C LEU A 286 -1.56 -18.58 11.30
N SER A 287 -1.62 -17.30 10.92
CA SER A 287 -0.46 -16.53 10.52
C SER A 287 0.56 -16.45 11.66
N THR A 288 0.13 -16.21 12.90
CA THR A 288 1.05 -16.13 14.04
C THR A 288 1.69 -17.50 14.34
N ALA A 289 0.91 -18.58 14.31
CA ALA A 289 1.39 -19.94 14.50
C ALA A 289 2.48 -20.32 13.47
N MET A 290 2.31 -19.90 12.21
CA MET A 290 3.32 -20.13 11.16
C MET A 290 4.63 -19.37 11.40
N VAL A 291 4.60 -18.16 11.98
CA VAL A 291 5.84 -17.43 12.34
C VAL A 291 6.57 -18.17 13.46
N ILE A 292 5.83 -18.55 14.50
CA ILE A 292 6.35 -19.26 15.67
C ILE A 292 6.93 -20.62 15.27
N ALA A 293 6.23 -21.40 14.44
CA ALA A 293 6.74 -22.69 13.97
C ALA A 293 8.08 -22.55 13.25
N ARG A 294 8.28 -21.47 12.48
CA ARG A 294 9.53 -21.19 11.76
C ARG A 294 10.67 -20.76 12.70
N SER A 295 10.38 -19.98 13.75
CA SER A 295 11.43 -19.53 14.68
C SER A 295 12.03 -20.67 15.52
N GLN A 296 11.36 -21.82 15.60
CA GLN A 296 11.80 -22.94 16.43
C GLN A 296 12.88 -23.81 15.79
N LYS A 297 12.95 -23.92 14.45
CA LYS A 297 13.99 -24.66 13.74
C LYS A 297 14.14 -24.13 12.31
N SER A 298 15.33 -23.60 12.01
CA SER A 298 15.71 -23.12 10.66
C SER A 298 15.79 -24.23 9.60
N GLU A 299 15.89 -25.49 10.01
CA GLU A 299 16.14 -26.65 9.15
C GLU A 299 14.99 -27.69 9.11
N LEU A 300 13.73 -27.26 9.19
CA LEU A 300 12.60 -28.20 9.00
C LEU A 300 12.25 -28.36 7.52
N SER A 301 11.95 -29.61 7.13
CA SER A 301 11.25 -29.88 5.87
C SER A 301 9.91 -29.14 5.85
N ARG A 302 9.47 -28.68 4.67
CA ARG A 302 8.26 -27.86 4.52
C ARG A 302 6.98 -28.58 5.00
N ALA A 303 6.95 -29.92 4.93
CA ALA A 303 5.86 -30.73 5.47
C ALA A 303 5.85 -30.75 7.01
N ASP A 304 7.03 -30.77 7.63
CA ASP A 304 7.19 -30.70 9.09
C ASP A 304 6.86 -29.30 9.62
N LEU A 305 7.15 -28.26 8.82
CA LEU A 305 6.76 -26.89 9.15
C LEU A 305 5.24 -26.70 9.11
N LEU A 306 4.55 -27.36 8.17
CA LEU A 306 3.08 -27.37 8.10
C LEU A 306 2.48 -28.12 9.29
N SER A 307 3.00 -29.28 9.65
CA SER A 307 2.51 -30.06 10.80
C SER A 307 2.76 -29.33 12.13
N LEU A 308 3.93 -28.71 12.31
CA LEU A 308 4.26 -27.88 13.46
C LEU A 308 3.37 -26.63 13.54
N THR A 309 3.06 -26.03 12.40
CA THR A 309 2.10 -24.91 12.32
C THR A 309 0.72 -25.32 12.81
N PHE A 310 0.18 -26.45 12.32
CA PHE A 310 -1.13 -26.94 12.76
C PHE A 310 -1.15 -27.30 14.25
N LYS A 311 -0.08 -27.93 14.74
CA LYS A 311 0.07 -28.23 16.17
C LYS A 311 0.10 -26.96 17.01
N THR A 312 0.85 -25.95 16.58
CA THR A 312 0.95 -24.64 17.25
C THR A 312 -0.38 -23.89 17.18
N PHE A 313 -1.10 -23.95 16.06
CA PHE A 313 -2.40 -23.31 15.87
C PHE A 313 -3.49 -23.87 16.81
N ASN A 314 -3.48 -25.19 17.03
CA ASN A 314 -4.43 -25.84 17.92
C ASN A 314 -4.13 -25.61 19.41
N ASP A 315 -2.89 -25.28 19.76
CA ASP A 315 -2.46 -24.97 21.12
C ASP A 315 -2.49 -23.44 21.38
N LYS A 316 -3.68 -22.93 21.72
CA LYS A 316 -3.91 -21.49 21.90
C LYS A 316 -3.14 -20.88 23.08
N ASP A 317 -2.85 -21.68 24.11
CA ASP A 317 -2.13 -21.21 25.29
C ASP A 317 -0.63 -21.11 25.01
N GLN A 318 -0.04 -22.07 24.28
CA GLN A 318 1.33 -21.93 23.78
C GLN A 318 1.48 -20.78 22.79
N LEU A 319 0.47 -20.54 21.95
CA LEU A 319 0.43 -19.39 21.03
C LEU A 319 0.51 -18.07 21.78
N ARG A 320 -0.34 -17.89 22.79
CA ARG A 320 -0.37 -16.67 23.61
C ARG A 320 0.90 -16.49 24.43
N ALA A 321 1.37 -17.55 25.09
CA ALA A 321 2.61 -17.52 25.86
C ALA A 321 3.80 -17.13 24.97
N ARG A 322 3.90 -17.69 23.76
CA ARG A 322 5.00 -17.36 22.84
C ARG A 322 4.87 -15.99 22.18
N GLN A 323 3.65 -15.51 21.92
CA GLN A 323 3.45 -14.11 21.52
C GLN A 323 3.94 -13.16 22.62
N LEU A 324 3.69 -13.51 23.89
CA LEU A 324 4.20 -12.76 25.04
C LEU A 324 5.73 -12.83 25.10
N ASP A 325 6.33 -14.02 24.96
CA ASP A 325 7.79 -14.19 24.96
C ASP A 325 8.46 -13.43 23.83
N VAL A 326 7.92 -13.45 22.61
CA VAL A 326 8.46 -12.68 21.47
C VAL A 326 8.35 -11.18 21.71
N LYS A 327 7.25 -10.71 22.33
CA LYS A 327 7.11 -9.29 22.72
C LYS A 327 8.09 -8.90 23.82
N LEU A 328 8.32 -9.77 24.80
CA LEU A 328 9.23 -9.54 25.92
C LEU A 328 10.71 -9.70 25.53
N SER A 329 11.00 -10.50 24.51
CA SER A 329 12.35 -10.76 23.97
C SER A 329 12.68 -9.91 22.75
N ALA A 330 11.81 -8.95 22.38
CA ALA A 330 12.04 -8.08 21.24
C ALA A 330 13.33 -7.28 21.48
N SER A 331 14.27 -7.41 20.54
CA SER A 331 15.53 -6.65 20.50
C SER A 331 15.30 -5.14 20.49
N ASP A 332 16.38 -4.35 20.50
CA ASP A 332 16.39 -2.88 20.36
C ASP A 332 15.53 -2.30 19.20
N TRP A 333 15.04 -3.14 18.26
CA TRP A 333 14.12 -2.79 17.19
C TRP A 333 12.80 -3.59 17.29
N ASP A 334 11.75 -2.98 17.86
CA ASP A 334 10.42 -3.57 18.01
C ASP A 334 9.39 -2.94 17.06
N GLU A 335 8.69 -3.76 16.28
CA GLU A 335 7.70 -3.34 15.29
C GLU A 335 6.23 -3.45 15.78
N PHE A 336 5.99 -3.90 17.01
CA PHE A 336 4.64 -4.10 17.55
C PHE A 336 3.96 -2.78 17.96
N TYR A 337 2.93 -2.37 17.21
CA TYR A 337 2.08 -1.22 17.58
C TYR A 337 0.65 -1.62 17.99
N VAL A 338 0.00 -2.43 17.15
CA VAL A 338 -1.32 -3.04 17.38
C VAL A 338 -1.17 -4.57 17.38
N ASP A 339 -2.03 -5.31 18.08
CA ASP A 339 -1.91 -6.77 18.20
C ASP A 339 -2.26 -7.47 16.90
N ASN A 340 -3.21 -6.95 16.14
CA ASN A 340 -3.64 -7.59 14.92
C ASN A 340 -2.64 -7.36 13.77
N VAL A 341 -2.04 -8.46 13.29
CA VAL A 341 -1.05 -8.45 12.20
C VAL A 341 -1.57 -7.83 10.89
N PHE A 342 -2.88 -7.87 10.64
CA PHE A 342 -3.48 -7.22 9.46
C PHE A 342 -3.70 -5.73 9.67
N LEU A 343 -4.11 -5.30 10.87
CA LEU A 343 -4.23 -3.88 11.20
C LEU A 343 -2.85 -3.18 11.19
N GLN A 344 -1.78 -3.87 11.61
CA GLN A 344 -0.41 -3.35 11.55
C GLN A 344 0.01 -2.93 10.13
N LYS A 345 -0.53 -3.55 9.07
CA LYS A 345 -0.25 -3.16 7.66
C LYS A 345 -0.82 -1.80 7.27
N PHE A 346 -1.80 -1.32 8.05
CA PHE A 346 -2.48 -0.05 7.83
C PHE A 346 -2.18 0.98 8.91
N ALA A 347 -1.64 0.59 10.06
CA ALA A 347 -1.17 1.48 11.12
C ALA A 347 0.20 1.01 11.61
N ASN A 348 1.26 1.59 11.05
CA ASN A 348 2.66 1.16 11.25
C ASN A 348 3.51 2.24 11.93
N LEU A 349 2.96 2.94 12.93
CA LEU A 349 3.66 4.04 13.62
C LEU A 349 4.99 3.62 14.26
N LYS A 350 5.15 2.33 14.60
CA LYS A 350 6.42 1.81 15.12
C LYS A 350 7.60 1.94 14.16
N PHE A 351 7.38 1.86 12.86
CA PHE A 351 8.46 2.10 11.89
C PHE A 351 8.94 3.55 11.96
N ASN A 352 8.01 4.48 12.18
CA ASN A 352 8.32 5.89 12.37
C ASN A 352 9.03 6.13 13.70
N ASP A 353 8.53 5.54 14.80
CA ASP A 353 9.14 5.59 16.13
C ASP A 353 10.60 5.12 16.11
N ASN A 354 10.84 3.88 15.67
CA ASN A 354 12.18 3.30 15.65
C ASN A 354 13.13 4.10 14.74
N SER A 355 12.63 4.60 13.61
CA SER A 355 13.44 5.43 12.72
C SER A 355 13.77 6.79 13.33
N LEU A 356 12.86 7.41 14.08
CA LEU A 356 13.11 8.68 14.76
C LEU A 356 14.06 8.51 15.95
N VAL A 357 13.91 7.44 16.73
CA VAL A 357 14.84 7.09 17.81
C VAL A 357 16.26 6.85 17.26
N ALA A 358 16.38 6.14 16.14
CA ALA A 358 17.68 5.92 15.51
C ALA A 358 18.25 7.23 14.92
N ALA A 359 17.41 8.09 14.34
CA ALA A 359 17.82 9.39 13.83
C ALA A 359 18.29 10.34 14.95
N ASP A 360 17.64 10.31 16.12
CA ASP A 360 18.03 11.11 17.28
C ASP A 360 19.44 10.77 17.77
N LYS A 361 19.80 9.47 17.78
CA LYS A 361 21.17 9.00 18.09
C LYS A 361 22.22 9.50 17.09
N LEU A 362 21.84 9.67 15.82
CA LEU A 362 22.74 10.11 14.75
C LEU A 362 22.87 11.63 14.65
N GLY A 363 21.87 12.35 15.15
CA GLY A 363 21.67 13.76 14.85
C GLY A 363 21.21 14.02 13.42
N THR A 364 21.15 15.30 13.06
CA THR A 364 20.71 15.77 11.74
C THR A 364 21.88 15.86 10.77
N TRP A 365 21.64 15.67 9.47
CA TRP A 365 22.66 15.78 8.42
C TRP A 365 23.80 14.77 8.53
N ASN A 366 23.48 13.54 8.94
CA ASN A 366 24.43 12.45 8.96
C ASN A 366 24.92 12.15 7.53
N ARG A 367 26.22 12.33 7.30
CA ARG A 367 26.81 12.20 5.96
C ARG A 367 26.64 10.80 5.35
N PRO A 368 26.90 9.70 6.07
CA PRO A 368 26.59 8.35 5.58
C PRO A 368 25.12 8.18 5.13
N MET A 369 24.15 8.66 5.93
CA MET A 369 22.72 8.56 5.57
C MET A 369 22.36 9.41 4.35
N LEU A 370 22.99 10.57 4.19
CA LEU A 370 22.81 11.44 3.03
C LEU A 370 23.33 10.77 1.76
N ASP A 371 24.58 10.31 1.78
CA ASP A 371 25.23 9.67 0.64
C ASP A 371 24.48 8.38 0.26
N TYR A 372 24.09 7.56 1.24
CA TYR A 372 23.25 6.39 1.01
C TYR A 372 21.90 6.73 0.36
N SER A 373 21.26 7.83 0.78
CA SER A 373 19.99 8.26 0.19
C SER A 373 20.15 8.69 -1.27
N ILE A 374 21.26 9.34 -1.61
CA ILE A 374 21.59 9.76 -2.98
C ILE A 374 21.94 8.55 -3.85
N ASP A 375 22.78 7.65 -3.34
CA ASP A 375 23.19 6.43 -4.03
C ASP A 375 22.01 5.51 -4.30
N ARG A 376 21.04 5.44 -3.38
CA ARG A 376 19.78 4.71 -3.62
C ARG A 376 18.99 5.26 -4.81
N VAL A 377 19.03 6.55 -5.08
CA VAL A 377 18.37 7.14 -6.27
C VAL A 377 19.14 6.77 -7.53
N TRP A 378 20.47 6.91 -7.52
CA TRP A 378 21.32 6.53 -8.66
C TRP A 378 21.25 5.04 -8.98
N ALA A 379 21.25 4.18 -7.97
CA ALA A 379 21.15 2.72 -8.12
C ALA A 379 19.87 2.26 -8.83
N MET A 380 18.82 3.10 -8.90
CA MET A 380 17.58 2.79 -9.63
C MET A 380 17.75 2.84 -11.15
N LEU A 381 18.76 3.55 -11.67
CA LEU A 381 19.03 3.60 -13.10
C LEU A 381 19.62 2.28 -13.61
N PRO A 382 19.34 1.86 -14.85
CA PRO A 382 19.98 0.69 -15.45
C PRO A 382 21.52 0.84 -15.51
N GLY A 383 22.25 -0.27 -15.43
CA GLY A 383 23.74 -0.28 -15.48
C GLY A 383 24.33 0.52 -16.65
N PRO A 384 23.86 0.33 -17.89
CA PRO A 384 24.36 1.09 -19.04
C PRO A 384 24.21 2.61 -18.88
N VAL A 385 23.14 3.07 -18.22
CA VAL A 385 22.91 4.51 -18.00
C VAL A 385 23.93 5.05 -17.01
N LEU A 386 24.27 4.32 -15.95
CA LEU A 386 25.30 4.73 -15.00
C LEU A 386 26.68 4.81 -15.63
N THR A 387 27.03 3.84 -16.49
CA THR A 387 28.31 3.85 -17.22
C THR A 387 28.41 5.08 -18.14
N VAL A 388 27.33 5.42 -18.84
CA VAL A 388 27.30 6.62 -19.71
C VAL A 388 27.40 7.91 -18.89
N LEU A 389 26.75 7.95 -17.72
CA LEU A 389 26.79 9.11 -16.83
C LEU A 389 28.07 9.19 -15.98
N GLN A 390 28.96 8.18 -16.07
CA GLN A 390 30.17 8.07 -15.24
C GLN A 390 29.87 8.18 -13.73
N VAL A 391 28.74 7.61 -13.31
CA VAL A 391 28.33 7.59 -11.90
C VAL A 391 28.79 6.27 -11.27
N GLU A 392 29.74 6.37 -10.33
CA GLU A 392 30.25 5.25 -9.55
C GLU A 392 29.33 4.99 -8.36
N VAL A 393 28.45 3.98 -8.49
CA VAL A 393 27.59 3.53 -7.40
C VAL A 393 27.67 2.01 -7.32
N ASP A 394 28.06 1.50 -6.16
CA ASP A 394 28.00 0.09 -5.86
C ASP A 394 26.54 -0.32 -5.61
N LYS A 395 25.91 -0.87 -6.65
CA LYS A 395 24.52 -1.30 -6.59
C LYS A 395 24.29 -2.45 -5.64
N GLU A 396 25.29 -3.29 -5.41
CA GLU A 396 25.14 -4.50 -4.62
C GLU A 396 24.99 -4.13 -3.15
N THR A 397 25.94 -3.35 -2.61
CA THR A 397 25.87 -2.83 -1.24
C THR A 397 24.62 -1.99 -1.00
N VAL A 398 24.29 -1.09 -1.93
CA VAL A 398 23.14 -0.17 -1.81
C VAL A 398 21.80 -0.90 -1.96
N SER A 399 21.75 -2.04 -2.67
CA SER A 399 20.50 -2.81 -2.83
C SER A 399 20.25 -3.82 -1.73
N ASN A 400 21.31 -4.31 -1.07
CA ASN A 400 21.24 -5.40 -0.12
C ASN A 400 20.69 -4.98 1.26
N ALA A 401 20.77 -3.69 1.62
CA ALA A 401 20.21 -3.16 2.86
C ALA A 401 18.91 -2.35 2.59
N SER A 402 17.93 -2.47 3.49
CA SER A 402 16.82 -1.51 3.55
C SER A 402 17.29 -0.17 4.13
N PHE A 403 16.48 0.88 4.01
CA PHE A 403 16.81 2.13 4.70
C PHE A 403 16.76 1.96 6.23
N GLY A 404 15.87 1.10 6.74
CA GLY A 404 15.79 0.79 8.17
C GLY A 404 17.03 0.06 8.68
N ASP A 405 17.54 -0.93 7.93
CA ASP A 405 18.77 -1.63 8.30
C ASP A 405 19.97 -0.69 8.33
N PHE A 406 20.13 0.12 7.28
CA PHE A 406 21.26 1.03 7.18
C PHE A 406 21.23 2.13 8.26
N LEU A 407 20.03 2.66 8.55
CA LEU A 407 19.84 3.62 9.64
C LEU A 407 20.19 3.01 11.00
N PHE A 408 19.72 1.79 11.27
CA PHE A 408 19.97 1.12 12.55
C PHE A 408 21.45 0.73 12.72
N TYR A 409 22.09 0.25 11.66
CA TYR A 409 23.53 0.00 11.62
C TYR A 409 24.33 1.28 11.91
N THR A 410 24.02 2.36 11.19
CA THR A 410 24.73 3.64 11.36
C THR A 410 24.54 4.19 12.77
N ALA A 411 23.38 3.98 13.38
CA ALA A 411 23.05 4.38 14.75
C ALA A 411 23.76 3.56 15.86
N GLY A 412 24.68 2.67 15.49
CA GLY A 412 25.56 1.93 16.42
C GLY A 412 25.25 0.45 16.58
N ALA A 413 24.33 -0.11 15.77
CA ALA A 413 24.07 -1.55 15.79
C ALA A 413 25.16 -2.35 15.06
N ASN A 414 25.28 -3.64 15.39
CA ASN A 414 26.28 -4.53 14.76
C ASN A 414 26.04 -4.67 13.24
N SER A 415 27.10 -4.84 12.45
CA SER A 415 27.03 -5.06 11.00
C SER A 415 26.18 -6.27 10.59
N SER A 416 25.95 -7.22 11.51
CA SER A 416 25.01 -8.34 11.30
C SER A 416 23.54 -7.93 11.10
N VAL A 417 23.21 -6.65 11.30
CA VAL A 417 21.89 -6.05 11.05
C VAL A 417 21.60 -5.85 9.56
N LEU A 418 22.64 -5.62 8.75
CA LEU A 418 22.50 -5.37 7.32
C LEU A 418 21.96 -6.62 6.62
N GLY A 419 20.90 -6.47 5.82
CA GLY A 419 20.19 -7.58 5.19
C GLY A 419 19.02 -8.14 6.01
N GLY A 420 18.79 -7.61 7.22
CA GLY A 420 17.64 -7.96 8.07
C GLY A 420 16.29 -7.45 7.56
N ARG A 421 16.29 -6.55 6.56
CA ARG A 421 15.12 -5.93 5.91
C ARG A 421 14.18 -5.21 6.88
N ARG A 422 14.73 -4.54 7.89
CA ARG A 422 13.96 -3.69 8.81
C ARG A 422 13.27 -2.57 8.05
N SER A 423 12.00 -2.32 8.34
CA SER A 423 11.24 -1.29 7.65
C SER A 423 11.58 0.09 8.23
N GLY A 424 12.19 0.95 7.43
CA GLY A 424 12.38 2.36 7.79
C GLY A 424 11.11 3.18 7.63
N HIS A 425 11.18 4.47 7.98
CA HIS A 425 10.11 5.44 7.69
C HIS A 425 10.69 6.79 7.27
N LEU A 426 10.00 7.49 6.36
CA LEU A 426 10.48 8.73 5.74
C LEU A 426 10.86 9.84 6.74
N SER A 427 10.24 9.89 7.92
CA SER A 427 10.52 10.96 8.86
C SER A 427 11.86 10.76 9.55
N GLY A 428 12.15 9.53 10.02
CA GLY A 428 13.41 9.23 10.69
C GLY A 428 14.58 9.17 9.73
N THR A 429 14.45 8.46 8.60
CA THR A 429 15.51 8.43 7.58
C THR A 429 15.72 9.80 6.96
N GLY A 430 14.65 10.58 6.78
CA GLY A 430 14.69 11.95 6.33
C GLY A 430 15.38 12.89 7.31
N MET A 431 15.07 12.79 8.61
CA MET A 431 15.75 13.58 9.63
C MET A 431 17.23 13.28 9.72
N ALA A 432 17.59 11.99 9.69
CA ALA A 432 18.99 11.58 9.72
C ALA A 432 19.76 12.11 8.50
N ALA A 433 19.19 12.01 7.28
CA ALA A 433 19.88 12.42 6.05
C ALA A 433 19.84 13.93 5.76
N PHE A 434 18.70 14.59 5.97
CA PHE A 434 18.43 15.96 5.47
C PHE A 434 18.00 16.93 6.57
N GLY A 435 17.82 16.49 7.82
CA GLY A 435 17.07 17.26 8.81
C GLY A 435 15.68 17.63 8.28
N TRP A 436 15.07 18.72 8.77
CA TRP A 436 13.72 19.16 8.34
C TRP A 436 13.58 19.45 6.84
N TRP A 437 14.68 19.58 6.10
CA TRP A 437 14.64 19.71 4.63
C TRP A 437 14.12 18.46 3.93
N TYR A 438 14.02 17.31 4.63
CA TYR A 438 13.38 16.11 4.09
C TYR A 438 11.95 16.37 3.61
N LEU A 439 11.22 17.31 4.24
CA LEU A 439 9.88 17.72 3.82
C LEU A 439 9.88 18.38 2.44
N LEU A 440 10.91 19.18 2.15
CA LEU A 440 11.08 19.78 0.82
C LEU A 440 11.49 18.72 -0.20
N VAL A 441 12.42 17.83 0.14
CA VAL A 441 12.83 16.72 -0.74
C VAL A 441 11.61 15.87 -1.11
N LEU A 442 10.77 15.53 -0.12
CA LEU A 442 9.52 14.82 -0.31
C LEU A 442 8.57 15.60 -1.24
N ALA A 443 8.39 16.90 -1.03
CA ALA A 443 7.53 17.75 -1.87
C ALA A 443 8.01 17.82 -3.34
N VAL A 444 9.32 17.98 -3.54
CA VAL A 444 9.94 18.02 -4.88
C VAL A 444 9.76 16.69 -5.61
N GLY A 445 9.88 15.56 -4.92
CA GLY A 445 9.63 14.24 -5.49
C GLY A 445 8.13 13.97 -5.75
N LEU A 446 7.25 14.42 -4.85
CA LEU A 446 5.81 14.17 -4.95
C LEU A 446 5.13 14.95 -6.08
N PHE A 447 5.57 16.17 -6.38
CA PHE A 447 4.96 16.99 -7.41
C PHE A 447 4.92 16.29 -8.80
N PRO A 448 6.05 15.81 -9.36
CA PRO A 448 6.05 15.03 -10.59
C PRO A 448 5.37 13.66 -10.41
N ALA A 449 5.47 13.03 -9.24
CA ALA A 449 4.78 11.76 -8.99
C ALA A 449 3.25 11.92 -9.12
N PHE A 450 2.65 12.98 -8.55
CA PHE A 450 1.23 13.28 -8.68
C PHE A 450 0.80 13.49 -10.13
N TYR A 451 1.58 14.25 -10.89
CA TYR A 451 1.33 14.41 -12.32
C TYR A 451 1.37 13.07 -13.05
N ILE A 452 2.33 12.19 -12.75
CA ILE A 452 2.44 10.89 -13.40
C ILE A 452 1.26 9.97 -13.04
N VAL A 453 0.90 9.83 -11.76
CA VAL A 453 -0.13 8.87 -11.34
C VAL A 453 -1.53 9.28 -11.79
N ASP A 454 -1.83 10.57 -11.84
CA ASP A 454 -3.10 11.07 -12.38
C ASP A 454 -3.15 11.03 -13.92
N SER A 455 -2.06 10.62 -14.59
CA SER A 455 -2.13 10.25 -16.00
C SER A 455 -2.87 8.93 -16.25
N PHE A 456 -3.08 8.12 -15.21
CA PHE A 456 -3.65 6.77 -15.33
C PHE A 456 -5.18 6.65 -15.20
N TYR A 457 -5.90 7.76 -15.27
CA TYR A 457 -7.34 7.73 -15.46
C TYR A 457 -7.71 8.55 -16.70
N ASN A 458 -8.79 8.15 -17.37
CA ASN A 458 -9.38 8.88 -18.47
C ASN A 458 -10.79 9.36 -18.08
N ARG A 459 -11.24 10.46 -18.70
CA ARG A 459 -12.63 10.90 -18.58
C ARG A 459 -13.32 10.59 -19.88
N VAL A 460 -14.34 9.76 -19.82
CA VAL A 460 -15.14 9.41 -20.99
C VAL A 460 -16.46 10.17 -20.88
N SER A 461 -16.68 11.09 -21.82
CA SER A 461 -18.02 11.64 -22.05
C SER A 461 -18.82 10.55 -22.74
N GLY A 462 -19.89 10.09 -22.09
CA GLY A 462 -20.71 9.00 -22.61
C GLY A 462 -21.30 9.34 -23.98
N THR A 463 -20.97 8.53 -24.98
CA THR A 463 -21.70 8.47 -26.25
C THR A 463 -22.62 7.26 -26.22
N ILE A 464 -23.91 7.47 -26.51
CA ILE A 464 -24.86 6.38 -26.78
C ILE A 464 -24.41 5.74 -28.10
N SER A 465 -23.89 4.53 -28.05
CA SER A 465 -23.64 3.72 -29.24
C SER A 465 -24.31 2.37 -29.07
N ARG A 466 -25.29 2.08 -29.92
CA ARG A 466 -26.00 0.79 -30.06
C ARG A 466 -26.56 0.23 -28.74
N GLY A 467 -27.44 0.98 -28.06
CA GLY A 467 -28.27 0.46 -26.96
C GLY A 467 -27.54 0.13 -25.64
N ASN A 468 -26.22 0.12 -25.62
CA ASN A 468 -25.43 -0.02 -24.39
C ASN A 468 -25.01 1.37 -23.91
N LEU A 469 -25.53 1.80 -22.76
CA LEU A 469 -25.02 2.98 -22.04
C LEU A 469 -23.54 2.75 -21.71
N GLN A 470 -22.64 3.48 -22.35
CA GLN A 470 -21.29 3.61 -21.85
C GLN A 470 -21.33 4.45 -20.57
N PRO A 471 -20.59 4.07 -19.51
CA PRO A 471 -20.55 4.85 -18.29
C PRO A 471 -19.99 6.24 -18.60
N THR A 472 -20.81 7.28 -18.40
CA THR A 472 -20.34 8.65 -18.25
C THR A 472 -19.51 8.71 -16.97
N GLY A 473 -18.22 8.99 -17.06
CA GLY A 473 -17.41 9.07 -15.84
C GLY A 473 -15.92 8.87 -15.99
N VAL A 474 -15.29 8.59 -14.85
CA VAL A 474 -13.87 8.28 -14.71
C VAL A 474 -13.63 6.81 -15.09
N LEU A 475 -12.71 6.59 -16.01
CA LEU A 475 -12.27 5.28 -16.48
C LEU A 475 -10.83 5.05 -16.03
N PHE A 476 -10.60 4.02 -15.24
CA PHE A 476 -9.27 3.59 -14.81
C PHE A 476 -8.70 2.54 -15.77
N SER A 477 -7.38 2.47 -15.91
CA SER A 477 -6.76 1.27 -16.48
C SER A 477 -6.80 0.14 -15.46
N LEU A 478 -6.93 -1.11 -15.92
CA LEU A 478 -6.82 -2.29 -15.05
C LEU A 478 -5.48 -2.30 -14.29
N CYS A 479 -4.41 -1.79 -14.91
CA CYS A 479 -3.10 -1.61 -14.27
C CYS A 479 -3.21 -0.86 -12.93
N VAL A 480 -3.96 0.23 -12.90
CA VAL A 480 -4.09 1.08 -11.71
C VAL A 480 -4.89 0.40 -10.63
N MET A 481 -5.93 -0.33 -11.03
CA MET A 481 -6.79 -1.05 -10.11
C MET A 481 -5.98 -2.13 -9.37
N ILE A 482 -5.15 -2.87 -10.11
CA ILE A 482 -4.22 -3.85 -9.53
C ILE A 482 -3.23 -3.18 -8.55
N SER A 483 -2.71 -2.01 -8.91
CA SER A 483 -1.73 -1.27 -8.09
C SER A 483 -2.35 -0.38 -7.01
N MET A 484 -3.66 -0.46 -6.74
CA MET A 484 -4.36 0.48 -5.86
C MET A 484 -3.83 0.45 -4.42
N THR A 485 -3.48 -0.72 -3.90
CA THR A 485 -2.85 -0.85 -2.57
C THR A 485 -1.48 -0.17 -2.52
N SER A 486 -0.67 -0.29 -3.58
CA SER A 486 0.63 0.37 -3.68
C SER A 486 0.50 1.90 -3.71
N PHE A 487 -0.53 2.44 -4.37
CA PHE A 487 -0.80 3.88 -4.32
C PHE A 487 -1.29 4.33 -2.94
N PHE A 488 -2.13 3.55 -2.27
CA PHE A 488 -2.55 3.85 -0.91
C PHE A 488 -1.37 3.82 0.08
N GLN A 489 -0.44 2.88 -0.08
CA GLN A 489 0.75 2.75 0.76
C GLN A 489 1.98 3.48 0.19
N PHE A 490 1.79 4.42 -0.74
CA PHE A 490 2.90 5.06 -1.46
C PHE A 490 3.80 5.91 -0.56
N LEU A 491 3.22 6.54 0.47
CA LEU A 491 3.90 7.51 1.34
C LEU A 491 4.31 6.99 2.72
N PRO A 492 3.70 5.95 3.30
CA PRO A 492 4.30 5.17 4.41
C PRO A 492 5.55 4.39 3.96
N ALA A 493 6.42 5.04 3.19
CA ALA A 493 7.61 4.47 2.59
C ALA A 493 8.82 4.71 3.50
N GLU A 494 9.89 3.95 3.25
CA GLU A 494 11.06 3.97 4.12
C GLU A 494 11.87 5.28 4.07
N SER A 495 11.71 6.08 3.01
CA SER A 495 12.57 7.24 2.77
C SER A 495 11.87 8.34 1.98
N PRO A 496 12.18 9.63 2.26
CA PRO A 496 11.65 10.76 1.49
C PRO A 496 12.10 10.75 0.02
N VAL A 497 13.14 9.98 -0.36
CA VAL A 497 13.57 9.87 -1.76
C VAL A 497 12.80 8.81 -2.56
N TYR A 498 11.90 8.04 -1.93
CA TYR A 498 11.10 7.02 -2.60
C TYR A 498 10.32 7.52 -3.82
N PRO A 499 9.71 8.74 -3.84
CA PRO A 499 9.04 9.24 -5.04
C PRO A 499 9.95 9.32 -6.27
N PHE A 500 11.25 9.63 -6.10
CA PHE A 500 12.21 9.63 -7.21
C PHE A 500 12.44 8.23 -7.77
N ALA A 501 12.58 7.22 -6.90
CA ALA A 501 12.69 5.83 -7.31
C ALA A 501 11.45 5.35 -8.09
N PHE A 502 10.26 5.77 -7.64
CA PHE A 502 9.03 5.51 -8.38
C PHE A 502 9.05 6.16 -9.78
N ILE A 503 9.44 7.43 -9.89
CA ILE A 503 9.47 8.15 -11.17
C ILE A 503 10.46 7.51 -12.16
N ILE A 504 11.68 7.21 -11.69
CA ILE A 504 12.77 6.70 -12.53
C ILE A 504 12.48 5.27 -13.00
N ARG A 505 12.04 4.40 -12.08
CA ARG A 505 11.92 2.96 -12.35
C ARG A 505 10.52 2.42 -12.14
N GLY A 506 9.90 2.70 -10.99
CA GLY A 506 8.63 2.07 -10.60
C GLY A 506 7.50 2.28 -11.60
N PHE A 507 7.30 3.52 -12.04
CA PHE A 507 6.33 3.91 -13.06
C PHE A 507 6.61 3.21 -14.40
N VAL A 508 7.85 3.28 -14.88
CA VAL A 508 8.25 2.72 -16.18
C VAL A 508 8.04 1.21 -16.20
N GLN A 509 8.50 0.52 -15.15
CA GLN A 509 8.35 -0.93 -15.00
C GLN A 509 6.87 -1.34 -14.97
N MET A 510 6.05 -0.65 -14.17
CA MET A 510 4.62 -0.96 -14.05
C MET A 510 3.87 -0.81 -15.38
N VAL A 511 4.09 0.31 -16.09
CA VAL A 511 3.45 0.57 -17.39
C VAL A 511 3.92 -0.42 -18.44
N PHE A 512 5.23 -0.68 -18.51
CA PHE A 512 5.82 -1.60 -19.48
C PHE A 512 5.31 -3.03 -19.29
N LEU A 513 5.34 -3.57 -18.07
CA LEU A 513 4.89 -4.93 -17.78
C LEU A 513 3.39 -5.11 -18.03
N TYR A 514 2.58 -4.09 -17.71
CA TYR A 514 1.15 -4.12 -18.05
C TYR A 514 0.94 -4.21 -19.56
N PHE A 515 1.60 -3.36 -20.35
CA PHE A 515 1.46 -3.40 -21.81
C PHE A 515 1.93 -4.72 -22.40
N LEU A 516 3.06 -5.24 -21.93
CA LEU A 516 3.60 -6.52 -22.35
C LEU A 516 2.55 -7.63 -22.15
N LEU A 517 2.02 -7.78 -20.94
CA LEU A 517 1.00 -8.79 -20.64
C LEU A 517 -0.30 -8.53 -21.40
N PHE A 518 -0.76 -7.29 -21.48
CA PHE A 518 -1.99 -6.94 -22.18
C PHE A 518 -1.93 -7.34 -23.66
N LYS A 519 -0.82 -7.02 -24.35
CA LYS A 519 -0.65 -7.36 -25.77
C LYS A 519 -0.44 -8.87 -25.96
N LEU A 520 0.37 -9.52 -25.14
CA LEU A 520 0.62 -10.97 -25.24
C LEU A 520 -0.67 -11.78 -25.03
N THR A 521 -1.41 -11.49 -23.96
CA THR A 521 -2.69 -12.17 -23.67
C THR A 521 -3.75 -11.86 -24.71
N ALA A 522 -3.75 -10.66 -25.30
CA ALA A 522 -4.65 -10.32 -26.39
C ALA A 522 -4.37 -11.08 -27.69
N ILE A 523 -3.11 -11.40 -27.99
CA ILE A 523 -2.74 -12.23 -29.14
C ILE A 523 -3.20 -13.67 -28.91
N ILE A 524 -2.96 -14.21 -27.72
CA ILE A 524 -3.31 -15.60 -27.38
C ILE A 524 -4.82 -15.78 -27.31
N SER A 525 -5.56 -14.84 -26.71
CA SER A 525 -7.02 -14.94 -26.55
C SER A 525 -7.81 -14.72 -27.86
N LYS A 526 -7.17 -14.27 -28.94
CA LYS A 526 -7.78 -14.13 -30.28
C LYS A 526 -7.60 -15.39 -31.13
N LYS A 527 -6.65 -16.24 -30.78
CA LYS A 527 -6.55 -17.61 -31.29
C LYS A 527 -7.49 -18.49 -30.48
#